data_AF-A0A8T1SCS4-F1
#
_entry.id   AF-A0A8T1SCS4-F1
#
_cell.length_a   1.000
_cell.length_b   1.000
_cell.length_c   1.000
_cell.angle_alpha   90.00
_cell.angle_beta   90.00
_cell.angle_gamma   90.00
#
_symmetry.space_group_name_H-M   'P 1'
#
loop_
_entity.id
_entity.type
_entity.pdbx_description
1 polymer ?
#
loop_
_entity_poly.entity_id
_entity_poly.type
_entity_poly.pdbx_seq_one_letter_code
_entity_poly.pdbx_strand_id
1 'polypeptide(L)'
;PTLRNMWTYGYQVIISYEDVTEVMKHHELWPAIPYWWGNKTASQDLIQYLEHMKQNGRPDCFFVAGINLTEDLEYILAHPSGSLKKLTLSSFPYLKLWIKQQYPGPKRDCINIIA
;
A
#
# COMPACT_ATOMS: atom_id res chain seq x y z
N PRO A 1 -19.34 6.29 -4.15
CA PRO A 1 -18.67 7.42 -4.84
C PRO A 1 -17.54 6.92 -5.77
N THR A 2 -17.40 7.46 -6.98
CA THR A 2 -16.25 7.17 -7.88
C THR A 2 -15.23 8.30 -7.78
N LEU A 3 -13.95 8.04 -8.09
CA LEU A 3 -12.93 9.11 -8.15
C LEU A 3 -13.31 10.20 -9.15
N ARG A 4 -13.96 9.84 -10.26
CA ARG A 4 -14.50 10.79 -11.23
C ARG A 4 -15.51 11.74 -10.58
N ASN A 5 -16.48 11.19 -9.84
CA ASN A 5 -17.47 12.02 -9.16
C ASN A 5 -16.80 12.92 -8.12
N MET A 6 -15.86 12.38 -7.34
CA MET A 6 -15.13 13.17 -6.35
C MET A 6 -14.41 14.35 -7.00
N TRP A 7 -13.73 14.12 -8.12
CA TRP A 7 -13.08 15.16 -8.90
C TRP A 7 -14.06 16.20 -9.45
N THR A 8 -15.19 15.77 -10.00
CA THR A 8 -16.24 16.67 -10.53
C THR A 8 -16.80 17.60 -9.46
N TYR A 9 -16.94 17.12 -8.23
CA TYR A 9 -17.42 17.92 -7.10
C TYR A 9 -16.30 18.73 -6.39
N GLY A 10 -15.07 18.71 -6.89
CA GLY A 10 -13.95 19.48 -6.34
C GLY A 10 -13.34 18.89 -5.06
N TYR A 11 -13.63 17.63 -4.72
CA TYR A 11 -12.96 16.97 -3.61
C TYR A 11 -11.50 16.65 -3.97
N GLN A 12 -10.58 17.05 -3.08
CA GLN A 12 -9.13 16.89 -3.28
C GLN A 12 -8.48 15.95 -2.26
N VAL A 13 -9.18 15.59 -1.19
CA VAL A 13 -8.65 14.82 -0.06
C VAL A 13 -9.62 13.71 0.31
N ILE A 14 -9.08 12.51 0.57
CA ILE A 14 -9.79 11.40 1.19
C ILE A 14 -9.10 11.12 2.51
N ILE A 15 -9.85 11.15 3.61
CA ILE A 15 -9.35 10.83 4.95
C ILE A 15 -9.98 9.51 5.36
N SER A 16 -9.21 8.42 5.34
CA SER A 16 -9.62 7.13 5.87
C SER A 16 -9.13 7.00 7.31
N TYR A 17 -9.99 6.50 8.20
CA TYR A 17 -9.68 6.33 9.60
C TYR A 17 -10.12 4.95 10.10
N GLU A 18 -9.32 4.36 10.98
CA GLU A 18 -9.54 2.97 11.44
C GLU A 18 -10.55 2.87 12.58
N ASP A 19 -10.64 3.90 13.43
CA ASP A 19 -11.60 3.90 14.54
C ASP A 19 -13.03 4.06 14.04
N VAL A 20 -13.80 2.98 14.09
CA VAL A 20 -15.20 2.92 13.68
C VAL A 20 -16.06 3.90 14.48
N THR A 21 -15.75 4.15 15.75
CA THR A 21 -16.50 5.07 16.60
C THR A 21 -16.35 6.51 16.09
N GLU A 22 -15.15 6.90 15.68
CA GLU A 22 -14.90 8.22 15.12
C GLU A 22 -15.49 8.36 13.72
N VAL A 23 -15.40 7.33 12.88
CA VAL A 23 -16.05 7.31 11.55
C VAL A 23 -17.58 7.43 11.66
N MET A 24 -18.20 6.85 12.69
CA MET A 24 -19.65 7.01 12.92
C MET A 24 -20.03 8.42 13.41
N LYS A 25 -19.14 9.13 14.08
CA LYS A 25 -19.36 10.52 14.53
C LYS A 25 -19.11 11.54 13.42
N HIS A 26 -18.11 11.27 12.57
CA HIS A 26 -17.60 12.17 11.54
C HIS A 26 -17.87 11.61 10.14
N HIS A 27 -18.99 12.03 9.54
CA HIS A 27 -19.44 11.55 8.22
C HIS A 27 -18.50 11.90 7.06
N GLU A 28 -17.58 12.84 7.27
CA GLU A 28 -16.50 13.18 6.35
C GLU A 28 -15.39 12.12 6.30
N LEU A 29 -15.24 11.30 7.35
CA LEU A 29 -14.26 10.23 7.40
C LEU A 29 -14.72 9.03 6.60
N TRP A 30 -13.81 8.46 5.83
CA TRP A 30 -14.00 7.15 5.22
C TRP A 30 -13.62 6.04 6.19
N PRO A 31 -14.31 4.88 6.13
CA PRO A 31 -13.88 3.69 6.84
C PRO A 31 -12.45 3.28 6.47
N ALA A 32 -11.86 2.42 7.30
CA ALA A 32 -10.54 1.83 7.06
C ALA A 32 -10.44 1.26 5.63
N ILE A 33 -9.41 1.68 4.89
CA ILE A 33 -9.06 1.10 3.60
C ILE A 33 -8.12 -0.09 3.87
N PRO A 34 -8.47 -1.31 3.41
CA PRO A 34 -7.58 -2.46 3.54
C PRO A 34 -6.18 -2.18 3.01
N TYR A 35 -5.18 -2.53 3.82
CA TYR A 35 -3.78 -2.23 3.54
C TYR A 35 -2.95 -3.52 3.56
N TRP A 36 -2.37 -3.88 2.41
CA TRP A 36 -1.43 -4.99 2.33
C TRP A 36 -0.04 -4.52 2.77
N TRP A 37 0.23 -4.70 4.06
CA TRP A 37 1.54 -4.42 4.63
C TRP A 37 2.38 -5.68 4.67
N GLY A 38 3.45 -5.72 3.86
CA GLY A 38 4.33 -6.90 3.80
C GLY A 38 5.24 -7.05 5.03
N ASN A 39 5.55 -5.94 5.72
CA ASN A 39 6.48 -5.90 6.85
C ASN A 39 7.79 -6.67 6.56
N LYS A 40 8.47 -6.30 5.46
CA LYS A 40 9.69 -6.97 4.98
C LYS A 40 10.86 -5.99 4.89
N THR A 41 12.06 -6.49 5.18
CA THR A 41 13.33 -5.78 5.00
C THR A 41 13.88 -5.95 3.58
N ALA A 42 13.56 -7.05 2.89
CA ALA A 42 14.02 -7.34 1.52
C ALA A 42 12.94 -7.14 0.44
N SER A 43 13.35 -6.56 -0.69
CA SER A 43 12.44 -6.27 -1.81
C SER A 43 11.84 -7.53 -2.46
N GLN A 44 12.60 -8.61 -2.57
CA GLN A 44 12.11 -9.87 -3.13
C GLN A 44 11.01 -10.48 -2.25
N ASP A 45 11.20 -10.48 -0.93
CA ASP A 45 10.22 -11.01 0.01
C ASP A 45 8.94 -10.19 0.00
N LEU A 46 9.07 -8.86 -0.14
CA LEU A 46 7.93 -7.97 -0.28
C LEU A 46 7.15 -8.27 -1.57
N ILE A 47 7.84 -8.43 -2.70
CA ILE A 47 7.21 -8.78 -3.98
C ILE A 47 6.52 -10.14 -3.89
N GLN A 48 7.16 -11.14 -3.29
CA GLN A 48 6.56 -12.47 -3.09
C GLN A 48 5.29 -12.39 -2.24
N TYR A 49 5.32 -11.60 -1.16
CA TYR A 49 4.13 -11.34 -0.35
C TYR A 49 3.00 -10.70 -1.17
N LEU A 50 3.28 -9.65 -1.93
CA LEU A 50 2.27 -8.96 -2.73
C LEU A 50 1.70 -9.85 -3.84
N GLU A 51 2.51 -10.69 -4.48
CA GLU A 51 2.03 -11.69 -5.44
C GLU A 51 1.18 -12.77 -4.78
N HIS A 52 1.53 -13.21 -3.58
CA HIS A 52 0.68 -14.13 -2.82
C HIS A 52 -0.68 -13.50 -2.48
N MET A 53 -0.71 -12.23 -2.07
CA MET A 53 -1.95 -11.49 -1.81
C MET A 53 -2.81 -11.38 -3.08
N LYS A 54 -2.21 -11.11 -4.24
CA LYS A 54 -2.91 -11.10 -5.54
C LYS A 54 -3.53 -12.46 -5.86
N GLN A 55 -2.84 -13.56 -5.59
CA GLN A 55 -3.36 -14.92 -5.84
C GLN A 55 -4.55 -15.27 -4.94
N ASN A 56 -4.54 -14.82 -3.68
CA ASN A 56 -5.66 -15.01 -2.75
C ASN A 56 -6.90 -14.16 -3.12
N GLY A 57 -6.69 -13.12 -3.92
CA GLY A 57 -7.73 -12.23 -4.44
C GLY A 57 -7.74 -10.87 -3.76
N ARG A 58 -8.00 -9.84 -4.56
CA ARG A 58 -8.13 -8.46 -4.09
C ARG A 58 -9.42 -8.23 -3.26
N PRO A 59 -9.42 -7.24 -2.35
CA PRO A 59 -10.64 -6.70 -1.78
C PRO A 59 -11.60 -6.15 -2.84
N ASP A 60 -12.90 -6.24 -2.56
CA ASP A 60 -13.98 -5.69 -3.40
C ASP A 60 -14.00 -4.16 -3.41
N CYS A 61 -13.40 -3.53 -2.40
CA CYS A 61 -13.31 -2.09 -2.23
C CYS A 61 -11.94 -1.52 -2.69
N PHE A 62 -11.71 -0.23 -2.42
CA PHE A 62 -10.36 0.31 -2.49
C PHE A 62 -9.46 -0.41 -1.50
N PHE A 63 -8.22 -0.65 -1.91
CA PHE A 63 -7.18 -1.20 -1.05
C PHE A 63 -5.85 -0.63 -1.48
N VAL A 64 -4.87 -0.69 -0.58
CA VAL A 64 -3.52 -0.18 -0.80
C VAL A 64 -2.54 -1.35 -0.76
N ALA A 65 -1.68 -1.45 -1.76
CA ALA A 65 -0.49 -2.28 -1.72
C ALA A 65 0.70 -1.45 -1.23
N GLY A 66 1.17 -1.73 -0.01
CA GLY A 66 2.34 -1.06 0.55
C GLY A 66 3.63 -1.61 -0.06
N ILE A 67 4.40 -0.73 -0.69
CA ILE A 67 5.74 -1.06 -1.23
C ILE A 67 6.87 -0.58 -0.31
N ASN A 68 6.51 -0.04 0.86
CA ASN A 68 7.45 0.35 1.89
C ASN A 68 8.15 -0.89 2.48
N LEU A 69 9.48 -0.81 2.58
CA LEU A 69 10.25 -1.75 3.38
C LEU A 69 10.20 -1.31 4.84
N THR A 70 10.21 -2.29 5.75
CA THR A 70 10.23 -2.06 7.19
C THR A 70 11.55 -2.55 7.73
N GLU A 71 12.29 -1.66 8.39
CA GLU A 71 13.49 -2.04 9.14
C GLU A 71 13.03 -2.74 10.43
N ASP A 72 13.49 -3.96 10.65
CA ASP A 72 13.31 -4.67 11.92
C ASP A 72 14.55 -4.49 12.82
N LEU A 73 14.46 -4.96 14.07
CA LEU A 73 15.53 -4.80 15.05
C LEU A 73 16.84 -5.44 14.57
N GLU A 74 16.76 -6.63 13.96
CA GLU A 74 17.93 -7.33 13.43
C GLU A 74 18.62 -6.52 12.33
N TYR A 75 17.84 -5.96 11.41
CA TYR A 75 18.35 -5.10 10.35
C TYR A 75 19.01 -3.83 10.89
N ILE A 76 18.41 -3.17 11.90
CA ILE A 76 18.97 -1.98 12.53
C ILE A 76 20.32 -2.30 13.19
N LEU A 77 20.39 -3.40 13.94
CA LEU A 77 21.62 -3.82 14.62
C LEU A 77 22.74 -4.19 13.64
N ALA A 78 22.40 -4.83 12.51
CA ALA A 78 23.35 -5.18 11.46
C ALA A 78 23.81 -3.97 10.62
N HIS A 79 23.01 -2.90 10.57
CA HIS A 79 23.25 -1.71 9.74
C HIS A 79 23.23 -0.42 10.58
N PRO A 80 24.20 -0.21 11.49
CA PRO A 80 24.21 0.93 12.40
C PRO A 80 24.42 2.28 11.68
N SER A 81 24.96 2.27 10.45
CA SER A 81 25.04 3.44 9.55
C SER A 81 24.04 3.34 8.38
N GLY A 82 23.09 2.41 8.48
CA GLY A 82 21.98 2.26 7.55
C GLY A 82 20.98 3.41 7.68
N SER A 83 20.07 3.48 6.71
CA SER A 83 18.89 4.33 6.83
C SER A 83 17.79 3.78 5.94
N LEU A 84 16.54 4.04 6.32
CA LEU A 84 15.37 3.66 5.53
C LEU A 84 15.43 4.24 4.11
N LYS A 85 16.02 5.42 3.95
CA LYS A 85 16.28 6.03 2.63
C LYS A 85 17.22 5.16 1.80
N LYS A 86 18.34 4.71 2.35
CA LYS A 86 19.31 3.86 1.65
C LYS A 86 18.69 2.51 1.30
N LEU A 87 17.96 1.90 2.23
CA LEU A 87 17.25 0.65 2.01
C LEU A 87 16.24 0.78 0.86
N THR A 88 15.37 1.79 0.94
CA THR A 88 14.36 2.09 -0.09
C THR A 88 14.99 2.31 -1.46
N LEU A 89 16.02 3.18 -1.56
CA LEU A 89 16.65 3.50 -2.85
C LEU A 89 17.37 2.29 -3.46
N SER A 90 18.01 1.44 -2.65
CA SER A 90 18.65 0.21 -3.13
C SER A 90 17.66 -0.81 -3.68
N SER A 91 16.45 -0.83 -3.12
CA SER A 91 15.37 -1.74 -3.50
C SER A 91 14.50 -1.21 -4.64
N PHE A 92 14.56 0.10 -4.88
CA PHE A 92 13.70 0.79 -5.84
C PHE A 92 13.77 0.22 -7.28
N PRO A 93 14.92 -0.21 -7.84
CA PRO A 93 14.96 -0.80 -9.17
C PRO A 93 14.09 -2.06 -9.30
N TYR A 94 14.11 -2.95 -8.31
CA TYR A 94 13.31 -4.17 -8.30
C TYR A 94 11.82 -3.86 -8.12
N LEU A 95 11.49 -2.99 -7.15
CA LEU A 95 10.11 -2.54 -6.94
C LEU A 95 9.55 -1.83 -8.18
N LYS A 96 10.36 -1.03 -8.87
CA LYS A 96 9.96 -0.34 -10.11
C LYS A 96 9.59 -1.32 -11.23
N LEU A 97 10.30 -2.45 -11.34
CA LEU A 97 9.93 -3.50 -12.30
C LEU A 97 8.58 -4.12 -11.95
N TRP A 98 8.33 -4.37 -10.67
CA TRP A 98 7.05 -4.88 -10.20
C TRP A 98 5.91 -3.87 -10.43
N ILE A 99 6.10 -2.60 -10.07
CA ILE A 99 5.09 -1.52 -10.25
C ILE A 99 4.66 -1.42 -11.72
N LYS A 100 5.60 -1.49 -12.66
CA LYS A 100 5.32 -1.42 -14.10
C LYS A 100 4.44 -2.56 -14.62
N GLN A 101 4.37 -3.69 -13.90
CA GLN A 101 3.53 -4.83 -14.27
C GLN A 101 2.11 -4.69 -13.72
N GLN A 102 1.87 -3.76 -12.78
CA GLN A 102 0.56 -3.58 -12.18
C GLN A 102 -0.33 -2.75 -13.11
N TYR A 103 -1.61 -3.07 -13.12
CA TYR A 103 -2.60 -2.41 -13.96
C TYR A 103 -3.94 -2.29 -13.23
N PRO A 104 -4.70 -1.23 -13.50
CA PRO A 104 -6.00 -1.04 -12.90
C PRO A 104 -7.04 -1.94 -13.56
N GLY A 105 -8.11 -2.26 -12.83
CA GLY A 105 -9.24 -3.00 -13.37
C GLY A 105 -9.94 -3.85 -12.31
N PRO A 106 -11.03 -4.54 -12.71
CA PRO A 106 -11.80 -5.39 -11.81
C PRO A 106 -11.23 -6.82 -11.70
N LYS A 107 -10.15 -7.16 -12.42
CA LYS A 107 -9.59 -8.52 -12.36
C LYS A 107 -8.98 -8.79 -10.98
N ARG A 108 -8.92 -10.07 -10.62
CA ARG A 108 -8.48 -10.51 -9.28
C ARG A 108 -7.05 -10.07 -8.93
N ASP A 109 -6.21 -9.90 -9.93
CA ASP A 109 -4.80 -9.53 -9.86
C ASP A 109 -4.53 -8.03 -10.06
N CYS A 110 -5.57 -7.21 -10.32
CA CYS A 110 -5.43 -5.76 -10.47
C CYS A 110 -5.18 -5.05 -9.13
N ILE A 111 -4.38 -3.98 -9.16
CA ILE A 111 -4.09 -3.12 -8.01
C ILE A 111 -4.63 -1.71 -8.25
N ASN A 112 -5.14 -1.08 -7.18
CA ASN A 112 -5.80 0.23 -7.25
C ASN A 112 -4.87 1.36 -6.82
N ILE A 113 -4.21 1.16 -5.68
CA ILE A 113 -3.38 2.15 -5.00
C ILE A 113 -2.09 1.44 -4.59
N ILE A 114 -0.95 2.07 -4.91
CA ILE A 114 0.39 1.63 -4.51
C ILE A 114 0.98 2.79 -3.70
N ALA A 115 1.49 2.50 -2.50
CA ALA A 115 2.03 3.50 -1.57
C ALA A 115 3.36 3.04 -0.97
#